data_AF-A0A382YVF8-F1
#
_entry.id   AF-A0A382YVF8-F1
#
_cell.length_a   1.000
_cell.length_b   1.000
_cell.length_c   1.000
_cell.angle_alpha   90.00
_cell.angle_beta   90.00
_cell.angle_gamma   90.00
#
_symmetry.space_group_name_H-M   'P 1'
#
loop_
_entity.id
_entity.type
_entity.pdbx_description
1 polymer ?
#
loop_
_entity_poly.entity_id
_entity_poly.type
_entity_poly.pdbx_seq_one_letter_code
_entity_poly.pdbx_strand_id
1 'polypeptide(L)' 'MNFFRSEEHLNNWIHYDPNSADQVTQTLEEFMERFSNPRFKERGRSDYISWKESL' A
#
# COMPACT_ATOMS: atom_id res chain seq x y z
N MET A 1 0.19 7.37 3.26
CA MET A 1 0.98 6.12 3.29
C MET A 1 2.42 6.51 3.51
N ASN A 2 3.02 6.04 4.60
CA ASN A 2 4.35 6.44 5.02
C ASN A 2 5.28 5.23 4.93
N PHE A 3 6.50 5.45 4.44
CA PHE A 3 7.56 4.45 4.49
C PHE A 3 8.46 4.74 5.68
N PHE A 4 8.77 3.70 6.43
CA PHE A 4 9.64 3.77 7.59
C PHE A 4 10.92 3.00 7.31
N ARG A 5 12.04 3.48 7.89
CA ARG A 5 13.34 2.80 7.75
C ARG A 5 13.42 1.49 8.53
N SER A 6 12.61 1.36 9.58
CA SER A 6 12.52 0.17 10.44
C SER A 6 11.20 0.15 11.21
N GLU A 7 10.85 -1.00 11.78
CA GLU A 7 9.70 -1.16 12.69
C GLU A 7 9.83 -0.27 13.94
N GLU A 8 11.04 -0.07 14.44
CA GLU A 8 11.29 0.84 15.57
C GLU A 8 10.84 2.28 15.27
N HIS A 9 11.12 2.79 14.06
CA HIS A 9 10.68 4.12 13.66
C HIS A 9 9.15 4.21 13.55
N LEU A 10 8.50 3.13 13.12
CA LEU A 10 7.05 3.04 13.06
C LEU A 10 6.44 3.00 14.47
N ASN A 11 6.99 2.20 15.38
CA ASN A 11 6.50 2.13 16.77
C ASN A 11 6.63 3.49 17.47
N ASN A 12 7.71 4.22 17.20
CA ASN A 12 7.89 5.57 17.73
C ASN A 12 6.98 6.62 17.07
N TRP A 13 6.41 6.33 15.89
CA TRP A 13 5.54 7.25 15.14
C TRP A 13 4.24 7.56 15.88
N ILE A 14 3.70 6.61 16.66
CA ILE A 14 2.47 6.80 17.44
C ILE A 14 2.54 7.95 18.44
N HIS A 15 3.77 8.33 18.85
CA HIS A 15 3.99 9.48 19.72
C HIS A 15 3.86 10.83 19.00
N TYR A 16 3.93 10.83 17.67
CA TYR A 16 3.82 12.03 16.84
C TYR A 16 2.45 12.17 16.16
N ASP A 17 1.79 11.04 15.84
CA ASP A 17 0.45 11.01 15.27
C ASP A 17 -0.49 10.18 16.16
N PRO A 18 -1.33 10.82 16.99
CA PRO A 18 -2.23 10.10 17.90
C PRO A 18 -3.33 9.30 17.16
N ASN A 19 -3.54 9.55 15.86
CA ASN A 19 -4.47 8.78 15.04
C ASN A 19 -3.81 7.54 14.39
N SER A 20 -2.59 7.19 14.78
CA SER A 20 -1.89 6.06 14.17
C SER A 20 -2.33 4.68 14.67
N ALA A 21 -3.11 4.61 15.75
CA ALA A 21 -3.55 3.34 16.35
C ALA A 21 -4.44 2.50 15.40
N ASP A 22 -5.20 3.16 14.53
CA ASP A 22 -6.07 2.49 13.54
C ASP A 22 -5.39 2.30 12.17
N GLN A 23 -4.09 2.62 12.06
CA GLN A 23 -3.37 2.51 10.79
C GLN A 23 -2.94 1.07 10.53
N VAL A 24 -3.12 0.61 9.29
CA VAL A 24 -2.66 -0.70 8.85
C VAL A 24 -1.15 -0.67 8.67
N THR A 25 -0.44 -1.35 9.57
CA THR A 25 0.97 -1.67 9.43
C THR A 25 1.14 -2.87 8.50
N GLN A 26 2.06 -2.78 7.56
CA GLN A 26 2.41 -3.85 6.64
C GLN A 26 3.89 -3.77 6.28
N THR A 27 4.50 -4.92 6.01
CA THR A 27 5.89 -4.97 5.55
C THR A 27 6.03 -4.44 4.13
N LEU A 28 7.28 -4.17 3.71
CA LEU A 28 7.54 -3.75 2.33
C LEU A 28 7.19 -4.87 1.35
N GLU A 29 7.45 -6.12 1.72
CA GLU A 29 7.14 -7.31 0.92
C GLU A 29 5.63 -7.45 0.70
N GLU A 30 4.83 -7.37 1.75
CA GLU A 30 3.35 -7.42 1.66
C GLU A 30 2.80 -6.24 0.84
N PHE A 31 3.42 -5.07 0.97
CA PHE A 31 3.10 -3.92 0.14
C PHE A 31 3.38 -4.19 -1.33
N MET A 32 4.60 -4.63 -1.66
CA MET A 32 4.98 -4.93 -3.04
C MET A 32 4.09 -6.01 -3.63
N GLU A 33 3.80 -7.09 -2.91
CA GLU A 33 2.92 -8.15 -3.37
C GLU A 33 1.54 -7.61 -3.74
N ARG A 34 0.89 -6.88 -2.82
CA ARG A 34 -0.45 -6.29 -3.03
C ARG A 34 -0.49 -5.41 -4.28
N PHE A 35 0.48 -4.51 -4.43
CA PHE A 35 0.51 -3.55 -5.54
C PHE A 35 1.15 -4.09 -6.82
N SER A 36 1.70 -5.30 -6.79
CA SER A 36 2.20 -5.99 -7.98
C SER A 36 1.11 -6.67 -8.81
N ASN A 37 -0.13 -6.76 -8.29
CA ASN A 37 -1.26 -7.37 -8.98
C ASN A 37 -1.53 -6.66 -10.32
N PRO A 38 -1.88 -7.41 -11.41
CA PRO A 38 -2.19 -6.84 -12.72
C PRO A 38 -3.18 -5.67 -12.67
N ARG A 39 -4.18 -5.72 -11.78
CA ARG A 39 -5.15 -4.63 -11.60
C ARG A 39 -4.51 -3.27 -11.30
N PHE A 40 -3.38 -3.25 -10.57
CA PHE A 40 -2.66 -2.02 -10.23
C PHE A 40 -1.66 -1.64 -11.32
N LYS A 41 -0.94 -2.61 -11.89
CA LYS A 41 0.02 -2.40 -12.99
C LYS A 41 -0.64 -1.83 -14.24
N GLU A 42 -1.78 -2.38 -14.60
CA GLU A 42 -2.50 -2.06 -15.84
C GLU A 42 -3.44 -0.85 -15.70
N ARG A 43 -3.45 -0.17 -14.54
CA ARG A 43 -4.36 0.97 -14.30
C ARG A 43 -4.14 2.14 -15.27
N GLY A 44 -2.97 2.21 -15.90
CA GLY A 44 -2.65 3.21 -16.93
C GLY A 44 -3.18 2.90 -18.33
N ARG A 45 -3.78 1.73 -18.55
CA ARG A 45 -4.36 1.37 -19.84
C ARG A 45 -5.48 2.33 -20.25
N SER A 46 -5.51 2.71 -21.53
CA SER A 46 -6.59 3.52 -22.08
C SER A 46 -7.95 2.82 -22.06
N ASP A 47 -7.95 1.49 -22.10
CA ASP A 47 -9.12 0.60 -22.07
C ASP A 47 -9.33 -0.07 -20.71
N TYR A 48 -8.74 0.46 -19.62
CA TYR A 48 -8.68 -0.22 -18.31
C TYR A 48 -10.02 -0.77 -17.81
N ILE A 49 -11.11 -0.02 -17.95
CA ILE A 49 -12.45 -0.43 -17.49
C ILE A 49 -12.90 -1.68 -18.26
N SER A 50 -12.89 -1.61 -19.59
CA SER A 50 -13.30 -2.72 -20.47
C SER A 50 -12.37 -3.93 -20.35
N TRP A 51 -11.07 -3.70 -20.21
CA TRP A 51 -10.09 -4.76 -19.96
C TRP A 51 -10.33 -5.47 -18.62
N LYS A 52 -10.59 -4.71 -17.54
CA LYS A 52 -10.83 -5.27 -16.21
C LYS A 52 -12.10 -6.12 -16.17
N GLU A 53 -13.14 -5.74 -16.92
CA GLU A 53 -14.39 -6.54 -17.03
C GLU A 53 -14.20 -7.86 -17.79
N SER A 54 -13.10 -8.00 -18.55
CA SER A 54 -12.78 -9.21 -19.32
C SER A 54 -11.98 -10.28 -18.57
N LEU A 55 -11.52 -9.97 -17.34
CA LEU A 55 -10.79 -10.88 -16.45
C LEU A 55 -11.73 -11.64 -15.52
#